data_AF-A0A7W9BMY6-F1
#
_entry.id   AF-A0A7W9BMY6-F1
#
_cell.length_a   1.000
_cell.length_b   1.000
_cell.length_c   1.000
_cell.angle_alpha   90.00
_cell.angle_beta   90.00
_cell.angle_gamma   90.00
#
_symmetry.space_group_name_H-M   'P 1'
#
loop_
_entity.id
_entity.type
_entity.pdbx_description
1 polymer ?
#
loop_
_entity_poly.entity_id
_entity_poly.type
_entity_poly.pdbx_seq_one_letter_code
_entity_poly.pdbx_strand_id
1 'polypeptide(L)' 'MRQTTGTRKSPGEKIVKDIKRATRKHYSSEEKIRIVLDGLRGEDRIAGLCRREGISVQI' A
#
# COMPACT_ATOMS: atom_id res chain seq x y z
N MET A 1 2.00 -27.98 -11.66
CA MET A 1 1.04 -27.27 -10.78
C MET A 1 1.78 -26.85 -9.52
N ARG A 2 1.95 -25.55 -9.29
CA ARG A 2 2.67 -25.03 -8.11
C ARG A 2 1.78 -25.23 -6.89
N GLN A 3 2.08 -26.21 -6.05
CA GLN A 3 1.40 -26.39 -4.77
C GLN A 3 1.73 -25.17 -3.90
N THR A 4 0.80 -24.23 -3.79
CA THR A 4 0.86 -23.22 -2.73
C THR A 4 0.48 -23.93 -1.45
N THR A 5 1.47 -24.34 -0.66
CA THR A 5 1.29 -24.61 0.76
C THR A 5 0.86 -23.29 1.40
N GLY A 6 -0.42 -22.96 1.28
CA GLY A 6 -1.02 -21.84 1.97
C GLY A 6 -0.91 -22.15 3.44
N THR A 7 0.09 -21.59 4.12
CA THR A 7 0.14 -21.53 5.57
C THR A 7 -1.24 -21.06 6.02
N ARG A 8 -1.98 -21.93 6.69
CA ARG A 8 -3.29 -21.57 7.25
C ARG A 8 -3.01 -20.40 8.19
N LYS A 9 -3.36 -19.19 7.77
CA LYS A 9 -3.14 -17.98 8.56
C LYS A 9 -3.78 -18.19 9.90
N SER A 10 -2.99 -18.10 10.95
CA SER A 10 -3.52 -18.23 12.29
C SER A 10 -4.56 -17.13 12.53
N PRO A 11 -5.55 -17.33 13.41
CA PRO A 11 -6.50 -16.28 13.77
C PRO A 11 -5.78 -14.98 14.19
N GLY A 12 -4.64 -15.09 14.87
CA GLY A 12 -3.78 -13.96 15.23
C GLY A 12 -3.21 -13.22 14.02
N GLU A 13 -2.73 -13.93 12.99
CA GLU A 13 -2.22 -13.30 11.77
C GLU A 13 -3.31 -12.54 11.01
N LYS A 14 -4.55 -13.07 11.01
CA LYS A 14 -5.71 -12.39 10.43
C LYS A 14 -6.02 -11.09 11.17
N ILE A 15 -6.08 -11.14 12.50
CA ILE A 15 -6.34 -9.96 13.35
C ILE A 15 -5.27 -8.89 13.12
N VAL A 16 -4.00 -9.24 13.12
CA VAL A 16 -2.90 -8.29 12.85
C VAL A 16 -3.03 -7.66 11.47
N LYS A 17 -3.40 -8.44 10.45
CA LYS A 17 -3.62 -7.93 9.09
C LYS A 17 -4.80 -6.95 9.03
N ASP A 18 -5.90 -7.27 9.70
CA ASP A 18 -7.10 -6.44 9.73
C ASP A 18 -6.86 -5.12 10.48
N ILE A 19 -6.14 -5.17 11.62
CA ILE A 19 -5.70 -3.97 12.35
C ILE A 19 -4.85 -3.09 11.43
N LYS A 20 -3.79 -3.63 10.81
CA LYS A 20 -2.91 -2.87 9.90
C LYS A 20 -3.67 -2.25 8.72
N ARG A 21 -4.74 -2.90 8.26
CA ARG A 21 -5.60 -2.39 7.19
C ARG A 21 -6.49 -1.26 7.69
N ALA A 22 -7.11 -1.42 8.86
CA ALA A 22 -7.99 -0.43 9.48
C ALA A 22 -7.22 0.83 9.92
N THR A 23 -5.96 0.68 10.35
CA THR A 23 -5.10 1.79 10.78
C THR A 23 -4.19 2.31 9.67
N ARG A 24 -4.47 1.99 8.40
CA ARG A 24 -3.69 2.51 7.27
C ARG A 24 -3.83 4.03 7.20
N LYS A 25 -2.77 4.74 6.80
CA LYS A 25 -2.82 6.18 6.56
C LYS A 25 -3.97 6.50 5.59
N HIS A 26 -4.88 7.35 6.04
CA HIS A 26 -5.89 7.96 5.19
C HIS A 26 -5.29 9.23 4.59
N TYR A 27 -5.43 9.39 3.28
CA TYR A 27 -5.03 10.61 2.58
C TYR A 27 -6.27 11.46 2.37
N SER A 28 -6.17 12.74 2.72
CA SER A 28 -7.15 13.75 2.35
C SER A 28 -7.22 13.88 0.82
N SER A 29 -8.28 14.50 0.32
CA SER A 29 -8.40 14.78 -1.13
C SER A 29 -7.23 15.64 -1.62
N GLU A 30 -6.80 16.61 -0.80
CA GLU A 30 -5.68 17.49 -1.12
C GLU A 30 -4.35 16.72 -1.20
N GLU A 31 -4.08 15.83 -0.24
CA GLU A 31 -2.88 14.97 -0.27
C GLU A 31 -2.87 14.08 -1.50
N LYS A 32 -4.01 13.47 -1.87
CA LYS A 32 -4.12 12.65 -3.07
C LYS A 32 -3.81 13.45 -4.34
N ILE A 33 -4.33 14.67 -4.45
CA ILE A 33 -4.05 15.55 -5.58
C ILE A 33 -2.56 15.87 -5.67
N ARG A 34 -1.92 16.22 -4.54
CA ARG A 34 -0.48 16.50 -4.49
C ARG A 34 0.35 15.31 -4.97
N ILE A 35 0.05 14.10 -4.48
CA ILE A 35 0.77 12.87 -4.87
C ILE A 35 0.63 12.58 -6.36
N VAL A 36 -0.58 12.73 -6.93
CA VAL A 36 -0.81 12.50 -8.37
C VAL A 36 -0.03 13.51 -9.21
N LEU A 37 -0.04 14.79 -8.83
CA LEU A 37 0.70 15.83 -9.53
C LEU A 37 2.21 15.57 -9.50
N ASP A 38 2.74 15.13 -8.36
CA ASP A 38 4.15 14.77 -8.20
C ASP A 38 4.54 13.58 -9.11
N GLY A 39 3.68 12.56 -9.19
CA GLY A 39 3.87 11.42 -10.09
C GLY A 39 3.84 11.80 -11.57
N LEU A 40 3.04 12.80 -11.96
CA LEU A 40 2.97 13.29 -13.34
C LEU A 40 4.16 14.16 -13.74
N ARG A 41 4.84 14.81 -12.78
CA ARG A 41 6.08 15.56 -13.04
C ARG A 41 7.22 14.66 -13.50
N GLY A 42 7.21 13.39 -13.10
CA GLY A 42 8.16 12.37 -13.57
C GLY A 42 9.58 12.51 -13.01
N GLU A 43 9.77 13.33 -11.96
CA GLU A 43 11.05 13.51 -11.28
C GLU A 43 11.49 12.22 -10.56
N ASP A 44 10.54 11.52 -9.93
CA ASP A 44 10.72 10.22 -9.32
C ASP A 44 10.01 9.13 -10.14
N ARG A 45 10.61 7.92 -10.17
CA ARG A 45 9.86 6.74 -10.60
C ARG A 45 8.65 6.56 -9.68
N ILE A 46 7.51 6.13 -10.23
CA ILE A 46 6.28 5.83 -9.47
C ILE A 46 6.58 4.96 -8.23
N ALA A 47 7.48 3.98 -8.35
CA ALA A 47 7.88 3.13 -7.22
C ALA A 47 8.61 3.89 -6.09
N GLY A 48 9.39 4.93 -6.42
CA GLY A 48 10.04 5.82 -5.44
C GLY A 48 9.02 6.68 -4.71
N LEU A 49 8.10 7.29 -5.47
CA LEU A 49 6.98 8.06 -4.93
C LEU A 49 6.11 7.21 -3.99
N CYS A 50 5.70 6.01 -4.43
CA CYS A 50 4.89 5.11 -3.60
C CYS A 50 5.59 4.72 -2.30
N ARG A 51 6.91 4.48 -2.31
CA ARG A 51 7.68 4.18 -1.08
C ARG A 51 7.72 5.37 -0.13
N ARG A 52 8.00 6.58 -0.64
CA ARG A 52 8.02 7.82 0.16
C ARG A 52 6.66 8.05 0.83
N GLU A 53 5.59 7.88 0.06
CA GLU A 53 4.25 8.18 0.54
C GLU A 53 3.65 7.05 1.39
N GLY A 54 4.25 5.85 1.42
CA GLY A 54 3.68 4.69 2.10
C GLY A 54 2.51 4.05 1.35
N ILE A 55 2.45 4.27 0.03
CA ILE A 55 1.41 3.75 -0.85
C ILE A 55 1.82 2.36 -1.34
N SER A 56 0.90 1.40 -1.23
CA SER A 56 1.09 0.09 -1.85
C SER A 56 1.08 0.25 -3.36
N VAL A 57 2.19 -0.13 -4.02
CA VAL A 57 2.38 -0.06 -5.49
C VAL A 57 1.46 -1.01 -6.27
N GLN A 58 0.67 -1.82 -5.56
CA GLN A 58 -0.18 -2.84 -6.13
C GLN A 58 -1.51 -2.23 -6.59
N ILE A 59 -1.52 -1.80 -7.85
CA ILE A 59 -2.70 -1.71 -8.72
C ILE A 59 -2.83 -3.05 -9.42
#